data_AF-A0A2S3UJC1-F1
#
_entry.id   AF-A0A2S3UJC1-F1
#
_cell.length_a   1.000
_cell.length_b   1.000
_cell.length_c   1.000
_cell.angle_alpha   90.00
_cell.angle_beta   90.00
_cell.angle_gamma   90.00
#
_symmetry.space_group_name_H-M   'P 1'
#
loop_
_entity.id
_entity.type
_entity.pdbx_description
1 polymer ?
#
loop_
_entity_poly.entity_id
_entity_poly.type
_entity_poly.pdbx_seq_one_letter_code
_entity_poly.pdbx_strand_id
1 'polypeptide(L)'
;MAAIEALRSLYAESRRVLPDRVPVAHLSKSDRKLIFEKGKPDRRLYEIATLAQLRDRLRSRDVWVEGSRALRPIDEHLMSKSTFVALKEEDKLGLGVQRDGEAWLAEVQQMMDFNLKRLAYRARNGKLEGVRLEAGTLIVRPHSRDVPAAAEDLNAEISEMYPLVEIPDLLREVHEWTGFADQFSHVRTGDVPQNL
;
A
#
# COMPACT_ATOMS: atom_id res chain seq x y z
N MET A 1 -22.23 1.76 7.76
CA MET A 1 -23.32 2.06 6.80
C MET A 1 -24.00 3.40 7.05
N ALA A 2 -24.28 3.80 8.29
CA ALA A 2 -24.95 5.08 8.62
C ALA A 2 -24.35 6.34 7.94
N ALA A 3 -23.03 6.43 7.77
CA ALA A 3 -22.39 7.58 7.11
C ALA A 3 -22.72 7.67 5.60
N ILE A 4 -22.79 6.53 4.91
CA ILE A 4 -23.13 6.46 3.48
C ILE A 4 -24.62 6.76 3.28
N GLU A 5 -25.47 6.28 4.17
CA GLU A 5 -26.90 6.60 4.17
C GLU A 5 -27.15 8.09 4.39
N ALA A 6 -26.41 8.71 5.30
CA ALA A 6 -26.44 10.16 5.50
C ALA A 6 -25.98 10.93 4.26
N LEU A 7 -24.95 10.46 3.54
CA LEU A 7 -24.60 11.08 2.25
C LEU A 7 -25.71 10.90 1.22
N ARG A 8 -26.30 9.70 1.12
CA ARG A 8 -27.39 9.41 0.17
C ARG A 8 -28.60 10.33 0.40
N SER A 9 -29.00 10.56 1.65
CA SER A 9 -30.09 11.50 1.96
C SER A 9 -29.72 12.95 1.63
N LEU A 10 -28.47 13.37 1.88
CA LEU A 10 -28.00 14.72 1.51
C LEU A 10 -27.99 14.97 0.00
N TYR A 11 -27.64 13.95 -0.79
CA TYR A 11 -27.72 14.02 -2.25
C TYR A 11 -29.17 13.99 -2.75
N ALA A 12 -30.05 13.16 -2.17
CA ALA A 12 -31.47 13.10 -2.53
C ALA A 12 -32.20 14.43 -2.24
N GLU A 13 -31.87 15.08 -1.13
CA GLU A 13 -32.52 16.33 -0.71
C GLU A 13 -31.79 17.59 -1.21
N SER A 14 -30.69 17.44 -1.95
CA SER A 14 -29.83 18.55 -2.42
C SER A 14 -29.43 19.57 -1.33
N ARG A 15 -29.34 19.12 -0.07
CA ARG A 15 -29.15 20.02 1.09
C ARG A 15 -27.73 20.55 1.15
N ARG A 16 -27.56 21.86 1.03
CA ARG A 16 -26.24 22.52 1.07
C ARG A 16 -25.60 22.58 2.46
N VAL A 17 -26.35 22.25 3.51
CA VAL A 17 -25.90 22.34 4.92
C VAL A 17 -25.91 20.96 5.54
N LEU A 18 -24.85 20.64 6.28
CA LEU A 18 -24.74 19.40 7.03
C LEU A 18 -25.70 19.45 8.25
N PRO A 19 -26.47 18.38 8.53
CA PRO A 19 -27.30 18.29 9.73
C PRO A 19 -26.45 18.34 11.01
N ASP A 20 -27.04 18.78 12.13
CA ASP A 20 -26.35 18.82 13.43
C ASP A 20 -25.95 17.42 13.96
N ARG A 21 -26.65 16.37 13.51
CA ARG A 21 -26.34 14.98 13.84
C ARG A 21 -25.90 14.22 12.61
N VAL A 22 -24.59 14.09 12.43
CA VAL A 22 -24.00 13.29 11.35
C VAL A 22 -23.05 12.26 11.94
N PRO A 23 -23.02 11.02 11.40
CA PRO A 23 -22.10 10.00 11.87
C PRO A 23 -20.64 10.45 11.69
N VAL A 24 -19.86 10.47 12.78
CA VAL A 24 -18.43 10.84 12.73
C VAL A 24 -17.51 9.70 13.16
N ALA A 25 -18.07 8.55 13.55
CA ALA A 25 -17.32 7.43 14.12
C ALA A 25 -16.25 6.87 13.18
N HIS A 26 -16.48 6.94 11.85
CA HIS A 26 -15.53 6.48 10.83
C HIS A 26 -14.39 7.45 10.55
N LEU A 27 -14.49 8.71 11.00
CA LEU A 27 -13.50 9.75 10.73
C LEU A 27 -12.35 9.72 11.75
N SER A 28 -11.15 10.04 11.30
CA SER A 28 -9.97 10.22 12.16
C SER A 28 -10.09 11.48 13.03
N LYS A 29 -9.27 11.58 14.09
CA LYS A 29 -9.27 12.76 14.98
C LYS A 29 -8.90 14.06 14.22
N SER A 30 -7.98 13.97 13.26
CA SER A 30 -7.58 15.10 12.41
C SER A 30 -8.71 15.54 11.49
N ASP A 31 -9.41 14.61 10.85
CA ASP A 31 -10.50 14.95 9.92
C ASP A 31 -11.67 15.59 10.66
N ARG A 32 -12.02 15.05 11.85
CA ARG A 32 -13.05 15.66 12.71
C ARG A 32 -12.69 17.09 13.07
N LYS A 33 -11.43 17.36 13.41
CA LYS A 33 -10.99 18.72 13.73
C LYS A 33 -11.23 19.64 12.53
N LEU A 34 -10.73 19.28 11.35
CA LEU A 34 -10.83 20.10 10.13
C LEU A 34 -12.29 20.33 9.68
N ILE A 35 -13.16 19.34 9.84
CA ILE A 35 -14.57 19.44 9.42
C ILE A 35 -15.38 20.35 10.35
N PHE A 36 -15.08 20.36 11.65
CA PHE A 36 -15.87 21.09 12.67
C PHE A 36 -15.20 22.38 13.20
N GLU A 37 -13.97 22.72 12.78
CA GLU A 37 -13.19 23.84 13.33
C GLU A 37 -13.84 25.23 13.13
N LYS A 38 -14.57 25.44 12.04
CA LYS A 38 -15.10 26.76 11.63
C LYS A 38 -16.55 27.02 12.05
N GLY A 39 -17.04 26.34 13.10
CA GLY A 39 -18.38 26.52 13.67
C GLY A 39 -19.52 25.93 12.83
N LYS A 40 -19.50 26.11 11.49
CA LYS A 40 -20.38 25.38 10.57
C LYS A 40 -19.62 24.17 9.98
N PRO A 41 -20.15 22.95 10.12
CA PRO A 41 -19.53 21.77 9.53
C PRO A 41 -19.43 21.93 8.01
N ASP A 42 -18.23 21.75 7.45
CA ASP A 42 -18.05 21.81 6.01
C ASP A 42 -18.52 20.51 5.35
N ARG A 43 -19.60 20.61 4.57
CA ARG A 43 -20.17 19.48 3.82
C ARG A 43 -19.15 18.85 2.86
N ARG A 44 -18.38 19.65 2.14
CA ARG A 44 -17.44 19.15 1.12
C ARG A 44 -16.32 18.36 1.77
N LEU A 45 -15.80 18.85 2.89
CA LEU A 45 -14.77 18.15 3.66
C LEU A 45 -15.31 16.86 4.27
N TYR A 46 -16.53 16.87 4.80
CA TYR A 46 -17.17 15.66 5.31
C TYR A 46 -17.40 14.60 4.22
N GLU A 47 -17.84 15.02 3.04
CA GLU A 47 -18.01 14.13 1.87
C GLU A 47 -16.69 13.52 1.43
N ILE A 48 -15.65 14.34 1.22
CA ILE A 48 -14.33 13.87 0.81
C ILE A 48 -13.75 12.91 1.84
N ALA A 49 -13.81 13.25 3.14
CA ALA A 49 -13.27 12.39 4.19
C ALA A 49 -14.04 11.06 4.29
N THR A 50 -15.37 11.08 4.14
CA THR A 50 -16.18 9.87 4.16
C THR A 50 -15.93 8.98 2.94
N LEU A 51 -15.76 9.56 1.74
CA LEU A 51 -15.43 8.83 0.52
C LEU A 51 -14.00 8.30 0.53
N ALA A 52 -13.05 9.06 1.09
CA ALA A 52 -11.67 8.59 1.29
C ALA A 52 -11.64 7.37 2.21
N GLN A 53 -12.36 7.43 3.34
CA GLN A 53 -12.48 6.31 4.25
C GLN A 53 -13.16 5.09 3.60
N LEU A 54 -14.18 5.31 2.76
CA LEU A 54 -14.83 4.24 2.00
C LEU A 54 -13.87 3.61 0.98
N ARG A 55 -13.12 4.41 0.22
CA ARG A 55 -12.10 3.93 -0.71
C ARG A 55 -11.07 3.06 0.01
N ASP A 56 -10.59 3.52 1.17
CA ASP A 56 -9.58 2.79 1.92
C ASP A 56 -10.13 1.46 2.46
N ARG A 57 -11.41 1.42 2.89
CA ARG A 57 -12.12 0.20 3.31
C ARG A 57 -12.40 -0.78 2.16
N LEU A 58 -12.67 -0.25 0.96
CA LEU A 58 -12.80 -1.05 -0.25
C LEU A 58 -11.44 -1.66 -0.65
N ARG A 59 -10.36 -0.90 -0.49
CA ARG A 59 -8.99 -1.36 -0.77
C ARG A 59 -8.51 -2.41 0.25
N SER A 60 -8.87 -2.26 1.52
CA SER A 60 -8.59 -3.29 2.55
C SER A 60 -9.47 -4.53 2.43
N ARG A 61 -10.47 -4.52 1.53
CA ARG A 61 -11.50 -5.56 1.36
C ARG A 61 -12.40 -5.76 2.60
N ASP A 62 -12.45 -4.79 3.51
CA ASP A 62 -13.37 -4.80 4.65
C ASP A 62 -14.83 -4.54 4.22
N VAL A 63 -15.00 -3.87 3.09
CA VAL A 63 -16.30 -3.61 2.45
C VAL A 63 -16.22 -4.11 1.01
N TRP A 64 -17.29 -4.75 0.54
CA TRP A 64 -17.43 -5.23 -0.83
C TRP A 64 -18.71 -4.67 -1.45
N VAL A 65 -18.77 -4.72 -2.77
CA VAL A 65 -19.95 -4.27 -3.53
C VAL A 65 -20.53 -5.49 -4.23
N GLU A 66 -21.76 -5.84 -3.86
CA GLU A 66 -22.50 -6.94 -4.48
C GLU A 66 -22.64 -6.69 -6.00
N GLY A 67 -22.25 -7.67 -6.82
CA GLY A 67 -22.24 -7.56 -8.29
C GLY A 67 -21.00 -6.92 -8.91
N SER A 68 -20.06 -6.38 -8.12
CA SER A 68 -18.79 -5.86 -8.65
C SER A 68 -17.83 -6.99 -8.98
N ARG A 69 -17.19 -6.95 -10.17
CA ARG A 69 -16.11 -7.89 -10.53
C ARG A 69 -14.79 -7.59 -9.82
N ALA A 70 -14.54 -6.33 -9.49
CA ALA A 70 -13.27 -5.88 -8.90
C ALA A 70 -13.28 -5.82 -7.36
N LEU A 71 -14.46 -5.66 -6.75
CA LEU A 71 -14.64 -5.47 -5.30
C LEU A 71 -15.51 -6.60 -4.72
N ARG A 72 -15.07 -7.83 -4.92
CA ARG A 72 -15.75 -9.05 -4.44
C ARG A 72 -15.44 -9.35 -2.96
N PRO A 73 -16.34 -10.05 -2.25
CA PRO A 73 -16.02 -10.60 -0.95
C PRO A 73 -14.77 -11.48 -1.03
N ILE A 74 -13.86 -11.33 -0.07
CA ILE A 74 -12.68 -12.22 0.00
C ILE A 74 -13.10 -13.68 0.19
N ASP A 75 -14.23 -13.91 0.86
CA ASP A 75 -14.79 -15.23 1.12
C ASP A 75 -15.14 -16.01 -0.16
N GLU A 76 -15.44 -15.33 -1.28
CA GLU A 76 -15.66 -16.00 -2.58
C GLU A 76 -14.37 -16.58 -3.16
N HIS A 77 -13.21 -16.04 -2.79
CA HIS A 77 -11.91 -16.56 -3.19
C HIS A 77 -11.41 -17.65 -2.24
N LEU A 78 -12.03 -17.78 -1.07
CA LEU A 78 -11.67 -18.80 -0.10
C LEU A 78 -12.41 -20.09 -0.41
N MET A 79 -11.77 -21.20 -0.06
CA MET A 79 -12.41 -22.49 -0.05
C MET A 79 -13.60 -22.46 0.92
N SER A 80 -14.72 -23.07 0.54
CA SER A 80 -15.89 -23.17 1.40
C SER A 80 -15.52 -23.87 2.72
N LYS A 81 -16.13 -23.48 3.84
CA LYS A 81 -15.83 -24.06 5.15
C LYS A 81 -16.04 -25.58 5.16
N SER A 82 -17.08 -26.09 4.49
CA SER A 82 -17.34 -27.52 4.42
C SER A 82 -16.26 -28.27 3.63
N THR A 83 -15.82 -27.72 2.49
CA THR A 83 -14.71 -28.28 1.71
C THR A 83 -13.40 -28.26 2.51
N PHE A 84 -13.16 -27.18 3.28
CA PHE A 84 -11.98 -27.08 4.15
C PHE A 84 -11.97 -28.13 5.25
N VAL A 85 -13.11 -28.35 5.94
CA VAL A 85 -13.20 -29.39 6.99
C VAL A 85 -12.97 -30.78 6.39
N ALA A 86 -13.58 -31.09 5.25
CA ALA A 86 -13.37 -32.38 4.57
C ALA A 86 -11.89 -32.60 4.20
N LEU A 87 -11.24 -31.60 3.58
CA LEU A 87 -9.83 -31.70 3.21
C LEU A 87 -8.87 -31.69 4.41
N LYS A 88 -9.27 -31.08 5.53
CA LYS A 88 -8.52 -31.11 6.80
C LYS A 88 -8.50 -32.51 7.41
N GLU A 89 -9.66 -33.17 7.45
CA GLU A 89 -9.76 -34.55 7.93
C GLU A 89 -8.98 -35.52 7.01
N GLU A 90 -9.07 -35.31 5.69
CA GLU A 90 -8.41 -36.15 4.67
C GLU A 90 -6.89 -35.91 4.48
N ASP A 91 -6.27 -34.97 5.22
CA ASP A 91 -4.86 -34.55 5.08
C ASP A 91 -4.44 -34.01 3.70
N LYS A 92 -5.41 -33.62 2.86
CA LYS A 92 -5.16 -33.19 1.49
C LYS A 92 -5.00 -31.67 1.33
N LEU A 93 -4.95 -30.93 2.44
CA LEU A 93 -4.75 -29.48 2.41
C LEU A 93 -3.37 -29.09 1.86
N GLY A 94 -2.37 -29.99 1.92
CA GLY A 94 -1.03 -29.72 1.40
C GLY A 94 -0.32 -28.55 2.11
N LEU A 95 -0.82 -28.15 3.28
CA LEU A 95 -0.23 -27.12 4.10
C LEU A 95 0.95 -27.75 4.83
N GLY A 96 2.17 -27.31 4.57
CA GLY A 96 3.38 -27.74 5.28
C GLY A 96 3.45 -27.21 6.72
N VAL A 97 2.31 -27.16 7.40
CA VAL A 97 2.11 -26.56 8.73
C VAL A 97 1.38 -27.56 9.60
N GLN A 98 1.74 -27.63 10.87
CA GLN A 98 1.12 -28.55 11.83
C GLN A 98 -0.41 -28.31 11.93
N ARG A 99 -1.18 -29.39 12.12
CA ARG A 99 -2.66 -29.33 12.24
C ARG A 99 -3.14 -28.64 13.51
N ASP A 100 -2.32 -28.66 14.55
CA ASP A 100 -2.58 -28.03 15.84
C ASP A 100 -1.89 -26.67 15.91
N GLY A 101 -2.72 -25.62 15.99
CA GLY A 101 -2.25 -24.25 16.08
C GLY A 101 -1.50 -23.97 17.38
N GLU A 102 -1.86 -24.61 18.50
CA GLU A 102 -1.17 -24.39 19.77
C GLU A 102 0.22 -25.02 19.76
N ALA A 103 0.33 -26.26 19.26
CA ALA A 103 1.62 -26.90 19.06
C ALA A 103 2.52 -26.13 18.08
N TRP A 104 1.97 -25.64 16.97
CA TRP A 104 2.73 -24.83 16.01
C TRP A 104 3.21 -23.52 16.62
N LEU A 105 2.35 -22.81 17.35
CA LEU A 105 2.72 -21.57 18.03
C LEU A 105 3.81 -21.81 19.07
N ALA A 106 3.73 -22.91 19.84
CA ALA A 106 4.75 -23.28 20.80
C ALA A 106 6.10 -23.58 20.11
N GLU A 107 6.09 -24.30 19.00
CA GLU A 107 7.29 -24.59 18.20
C GLU A 107 7.93 -23.31 17.65
N VAL A 108 7.12 -22.43 17.03
CA VAL A 108 7.59 -21.14 16.51
C VAL A 108 8.13 -20.25 17.63
N GLN A 109 7.47 -20.22 18.79
CA GLN A 109 7.92 -19.47 19.96
C GLN A 109 9.27 -19.98 20.47
N GLN A 110 9.46 -21.29 20.56
CA GLN A 110 10.73 -21.90 20.97
C GLN A 110 11.85 -21.61 19.97
N MET A 111 11.57 -21.76 18.66
CA MET A 111 12.52 -21.44 17.59
C MET A 111 12.91 -19.96 17.63
N MET A 112 11.94 -19.06 17.82
CA MET A 112 12.18 -17.62 17.92
C MET A 112 13.01 -17.27 19.15
N ASP A 113 12.67 -17.81 20.32
CA ASP A 113 13.41 -17.59 21.56
C ASP A 113 14.87 -18.08 21.44
N PHE A 114 15.07 -19.26 20.86
CA PHE A 114 16.39 -19.80 20.57
C PHE A 114 17.19 -18.87 19.65
N ASN A 115 16.59 -18.43 18.54
CA ASN A 115 17.25 -17.56 17.57
C ASN A 115 17.57 -16.18 18.16
N LEU A 116 16.69 -15.61 18.98
CA LEU A 116 16.92 -14.33 19.66
C LEU A 116 18.04 -14.44 20.70
N LYS A 117 18.05 -15.51 21.50
CA LYS A 117 19.15 -15.78 22.45
C LYS A 117 20.48 -15.96 21.72
N ARG A 118 20.48 -16.69 20.62
CA ARG A 118 21.65 -16.88 19.76
C ARG A 118 22.13 -15.57 19.14
N LEU A 119 21.22 -14.74 18.66
CA LEU A 119 21.51 -13.42 18.11
C LEU A 119 22.10 -12.50 19.19
N ALA A 120 21.48 -12.44 20.36
CA ALA A 120 21.95 -11.64 21.49
C ALA A 120 23.36 -12.07 21.96
N TYR A 121 23.62 -13.38 22.03
CA TYR A 121 24.95 -13.90 22.34
C TYR A 121 25.98 -13.52 21.28
N ARG A 122 25.64 -13.65 19.99
CA ARG A 122 26.56 -13.29 18.89
C ARG A 122 26.81 -11.78 18.80
N ALA A 123 25.79 -10.97 19.04
CA ALA A 123 25.89 -9.51 19.08
C ALA A 123 26.82 -9.04 20.21
N ARG A 124 26.64 -9.58 21.43
CA ARG A 124 27.51 -9.26 22.58
C ARG A 124 28.96 -9.66 22.37
N ASN A 125 29.20 -10.79 21.69
CA ASN A 125 30.56 -11.28 21.43
C ASN A 125 31.18 -10.73 20.14
N GLY A 126 30.54 -9.78 19.46
CA GLY A 126 31.04 -9.21 18.20
C GLY A 126 31.21 -10.22 17.05
N LYS A 127 30.51 -11.37 17.13
CA LYS A 127 30.58 -12.46 16.13
C LYS A 127 29.57 -12.30 14.99
N LEU A 128 28.84 -11.19 14.94
CA LEU A 128 27.92 -10.90 13.84
C LEU A 128 28.67 -10.12 12.76
N GLU A 129 28.76 -10.72 11.58
CA GLU A 129 29.31 -10.06 10.41
C GLU A 129 28.34 -8.95 9.96
N GLY A 130 28.85 -7.74 9.78
CA GLY A 130 28.04 -6.59 9.37
C GLY A 130 27.12 -5.99 10.44
N VAL A 131 27.01 -6.56 11.65
CA VAL A 131 26.13 -6.00 12.71
C VAL A 131 26.96 -5.64 13.95
N ARG A 132 26.90 -4.37 14.36
CA ARG A 132 27.53 -3.86 15.58
C ARG A 132 26.47 -3.35 16.55
N LEU A 133 26.73 -3.51 17.84
CA LEU A 133 25.90 -2.96 18.91
C LEU A 133 26.74 -1.94 19.68
N GLU A 134 26.52 -0.66 19.39
CA GLU A 134 27.24 0.46 20.03
C GLU A 134 26.24 1.26 20.88
N ALA A 135 26.50 1.37 22.19
CA ALA A 135 25.68 2.13 23.14
C ALA A 135 24.15 1.85 23.09
N GLY A 136 23.74 0.61 22.80
CA GLY A 136 22.34 0.22 22.68
C GLY A 136 21.71 0.44 21.29
N THR A 137 22.49 0.91 20.32
CA THR A 137 22.05 1.08 18.93
C THR A 137 22.57 -0.07 18.08
N LEU A 138 21.66 -0.74 17.36
CA LEU A 138 21.98 -1.79 16.41
C LEU A 138 22.38 -1.15 15.07
N ILE A 139 23.67 -1.19 14.74
CA ILE A 139 24.21 -0.71 13.47
C ILE A 139 24.36 -1.90 12.54
N VAL A 140 23.46 -2.02 11.57
CA VAL A 140 23.52 -3.02 10.50
C VAL A 140 24.16 -2.37 9.29
N ARG A 141 25.33 -2.87 8.87
CA ARG A 141 25.96 -2.48 7.61
C ARG A 141 25.01 -2.88 6.47
N PRO A 142 24.70 -1.96 5.54
CA PRO A 142 23.95 -2.29 4.34
C PRO A 142 24.63 -3.47 3.64
N HIS A 143 23.84 -4.47 3.26
CA HIS A 143 24.34 -5.57 2.46
C HIS A 143 24.86 -5.01 1.14
N SER A 144 26.11 -5.33 0.77
CA SER A 144 26.59 -5.03 -0.57
C SER A 144 25.73 -5.81 -1.56
N ARG A 145 25.36 -5.18 -2.67
CA ARG A 145 24.65 -5.85 -3.75
C ARG A 145 25.51 -7.03 -4.23
N ASP A 146 25.08 -8.25 -3.91
CA ASP A 146 25.57 -9.49 -4.54
C ASP A 146 24.89 -9.60 -5.91
N VAL A 147 25.25 -8.68 -6.83
CA VAL A 147 24.86 -8.81 -8.23
C VAL A 147 25.83 -9.81 -8.85
N PRO A 148 25.37 -10.98 -9.33
CA PRO A 148 26.25 -11.91 -10.02
C PRO A 148 26.87 -11.23 -11.24
N ALA A 149 28.14 -11.49 -11.54
CA ALA A 149 28.82 -10.91 -12.71
C ALA A 149 28.02 -11.11 -14.01
N ALA A 150 27.39 -12.28 -14.18
CA ALA A 150 26.51 -12.59 -15.31
C ALA A 150 25.31 -11.64 -15.45
N ALA A 151 24.82 -11.04 -14.36
CA ALA A 151 23.74 -10.06 -14.40
C ALA A 151 24.24 -8.66 -14.80
N GLU A 152 25.50 -8.33 -14.52
CA GLU A 152 26.14 -7.12 -15.05
C GLU A 152 26.38 -7.24 -16.55
N ASP A 153 26.86 -8.40 -17.01
CA ASP A 153 27.07 -8.69 -18.45
C ASP A 153 25.76 -8.60 -19.23
N LEU A 154 24.67 -9.22 -18.72
CA LEU A 154 23.35 -9.14 -19.33
C LEU A 154 22.80 -7.71 -19.36
N ASN A 155 23.04 -6.93 -18.30
CA ASN A 155 22.60 -5.54 -18.27
C ASN A 155 23.36 -4.68 -19.28
N ALA A 156 24.64 -4.98 -19.53
CA ALA A 156 25.44 -4.33 -20.58
C ALA A 156 24.89 -4.68 -21.97
N GLU A 157 24.62 -5.96 -22.26
CA GLU A 157 24.03 -6.41 -23.53
C GLU A 157 22.67 -5.75 -23.78
N ILE A 158 21.79 -5.73 -22.77
CA ILE A 158 20.49 -5.05 -22.86
C ILE A 158 20.66 -3.55 -23.12
N SER A 159 21.64 -2.91 -22.46
CA SER A 159 21.90 -1.48 -22.62
C SER A 159 22.43 -1.15 -24.02
N GLU A 160 23.24 -2.03 -24.62
CA GLU A 160 23.71 -1.89 -26.01
C GLU A 160 22.59 -2.06 -27.05
N MET A 161 21.54 -2.81 -26.71
CA MET A 161 20.35 -2.92 -27.56
C MET A 161 19.47 -1.68 -27.54
N TYR A 162 19.60 -0.81 -26.53
CA TYR A 162 18.87 0.46 -26.52
C TYR A 162 19.56 1.46 -27.45
N PRO A 163 18.81 2.11 -28.36
CA PRO A 163 19.38 3.17 -29.16
C PRO A 163 19.82 4.31 -28.24
N LEU A 164 21.08 4.75 -28.40
CA LEU A 164 21.64 5.92 -27.73
C LEU A 164 21.01 7.19 -28.31
N VAL A 165 19.71 7.39 -28.06
CA VAL A 165 19.03 8.64 -28.39
C VAL A 165 19.19 9.57 -27.21
N GLU A 166 19.66 10.79 -27.45
CA GLU A 166 19.67 11.80 -26.40
C GLU A 166 18.23 12.06 -25.97
N ILE A 167 17.96 12.04 -24.66
CA ILE A 167 16.61 12.28 -24.11
C ILE A 167 15.95 13.55 -24.72
N PRO A 168 16.67 14.67 -24.95
CA PRO A 168 16.10 15.83 -25.61
C PRO A 168 15.61 15.59 -27.05
N ASP A 169 16.32 14.76 -27.83
CA ASP A 169 15.93 14.43 -29.21
C ASP A 169 14.67 13.56 -29.24
N LEU A 170 14.59 12.58 -28.35
CA LEU A 170 13.39 11.75 -28.19
C LEU A 170 12.18 12.62 -27.76
N LEU A 171 12.40 13.55 -26.83
CA LEU A 171 11.34 14.47 -26.39
C LEU A 171 10.90 15.41 -27.50
N ARG A 172 11.81 15.87 -28.36
CA ARG A 172 11.49 16.68 -29.54
C ARG A 172 10.70 15.88 -30.57
N GLU A 173 11.10 14.67 -30.91
CA GLU A 173 10.37 13.80 -31.84
C GLU A 173 8.95 13.47 -31.34
N VAL A 174 8.82 13.15 -30.06
CA VAL A 174 7.50 12.93 -29.43
C VAL A 174 6.68 14.21 -29.39
N HIS A 175 7.29 15.38 -29.21
CA HIS A 175 6.61 16.67 -29.27
C HIS A 175 6.10 16.96 -30.69
N GLU A 176 6.88 16.70 -31.73
CA GLU A 176 6.43 16.86 -33.13
C GLU A 176 5.21 15.97 -33.44
N TRP A 177 5.14 14.77 -32.86
CA TRP A 177 4.01 13.85 -33.10
C TRP A 177 2.76 14.18 -32.29
N THR A 178 2.93 14.69 -31.06
CA THR A 178 1.84 14.77 -30.08
C THR A 178 1.50 16.19 -29.64
N GLY A 179 2.36 17.18 -29.92
CA GLY A 179 2.22 18.54 -29.44
C GLY A 179 2.29 18.67 -27.91
N PHE A 180 2.79 17.65 -27.18
CA PHE A 180 2.62 17.61 -25.73
C PHE A 180 3.27 18.79 -24.99
N ALA A 181 4.39 19.32 -25.48
CA ALA A 181 5.10 20.41 -24.84
C ALA A 181 4.28 21.71 -24.78
N ASP A 182 3.32 21.90 -25.70
CA ASP A 182 2.43 23.06 -25.72
C ASP A 182 1.44 23.10 -24.54
N GLN A 183 1.26 21.97 -23.85
CA GLN A 183 0.43 21.88 -22.64
C GLN A 183 1.18 22.32 -21.38
N PHE A 184 2.49 22.54 -21.45
CA PHE A 184 3.32 22.99 -20.34
C PHE A 184 3.62 24.49 -20.49
N SER A 185 3.46 25.25 -19.40
CA SER A 185 3.81 26.67 -19.35
C SER A 185 5.08 26.87 -18.53
N HIS A 186 5.90 27.86 -18.92
CA HIS A 186 7.14 28.14 -18.19
C HIS A 186 6.81 28.56 -16.74
N VAL A 187 7.29 27.80 -15.76
CA VAL A 187 6.92 27.94 -14.33
C VAL A 187 7.18 29.36 -13.78
N ARG A 188 8.11 30.11 -14.37
CA ARG A 188 8.49 31.46 -13.90
C ARG A 188 7.85 32.61 -14.67
N THR A 189 7.39 32.40 -15.90
CA THR A 189 6.91 33.50 -16.78
C THR A 189 5.51 33.24 -17.33
N GLY A 190 4.99 32.01 -17.27
CA GLY A 190 3.69 31.65 -17.83
C GLY A 190 3.66 31.59 -19.37
N ASP A 191 4.78 31.92 -20.02
CA ASP A 191 4.89 31.89 -21.47
C ASP A 191 4.86 30.46 -22.01
N VAL A 192 4.33 30.34 -23.22
CA VAL A 192 4.39 29.12 -24.04
C VAL A 192 5.86 28.84 -24.37
N PRO A 193 6.34 27.59 -24.24
CA PRO A 193 7.73 27.27 -24.55
C PRO A 193 8.04 27.64 -26.00
N GLN A 194 9.00 28.56 -26.19
CA GLN A 194 9.52 28.87 -27.52
C GLN A 194 10.51 27.76 -27.91
N ASN A 195 10.03 26.83 -28.74
CA ASN A 195 10.75 25.81 -29.50
C ASN A 195 11.83 24.99 -28.74
N LEU A 196 11.56 23.69 -28.62
CA LEU A 196 12.60 22.64 -28.52
C LEU A 196 13.16 22.34 -29.93
#